data_AF-A0A4S3TLY6-F1
#
_entry.id   AF-A0A4S3TLY6-F1
#
_cell.length_a   1.000
_cell.length_b   1.000
_cell.length_c   1.000
_cell.angle_alpha   90.00
_cell.angle_beta   90.00
_cell.angle_gamma   90.00
#
_symmetry.space_group_name_H-M   'P 1'
#
loop_
_entity.id
_entity.type
_entity.pdbx_description
1 polymer ?
#
loop_
_entity_poly.entity_id
_entity_poly.type
_entity_poly.pdbx_seq_one_letter_code
_entity_poly.pdbx_strand_id
1 'polypeptide(L)'
;MDKELLPRWGWLLVGLFVVATVANMLNYAVLGPAGLHEEYFVITVITGMAPVLIYIGVWYDDDRQHYWEHRSERIFGDVVFVLVGAALGSSIALVMLTDLGATGLIADIAAMVAGFVLSWGLFWWRNPELYRDEAGR
;
A
#
# COMPACT_ATOMS: atom_id res chain seq x y z
N MET A 1 -3.48 18.17 5.51
CA MET A 1 -3.33 17.26 6.65
C MET A 1 -2.38 17.97 7.60
N ASP A 2 -2.85 18.47 8.74
CA ASP A 2 -1.98 19.22 9.63
C ASP A 2 -1.16 18.24 10.49
N LYS A 3 0.17 18.35 10.46
CA LYS A 3 1.06 17.46 11.23
C LYS A 3 0.87 17.64 12.74
N GLU A 4 0.34 18.79 13.16
CA GLU A 4 0.18 19.15 14.58
C GLU A 4 -1.08 18.55 15.21
N LEU A 5 -2.06 18.13 14.39
CA LEU A 5 -3.33 17.61 14.90
C LEU A 5 -3.21 16.20 15.48
N LEU A 6 -2.36 15.34 14.92
CA LEU A 6 -2.19 13.96 15.35
C LEU A 6 -0.74 13.48 15.15
N PRO A 7 -0.21 12.65 16.07
CA PRO A 7 1.08 11.99 15.86
C PRO A 7 1.00 11.05 14.65
N ARG A 8 2.16 10.69 14.08
CA ARG A 8 2.29 9.78 12.92
C ARG A 8 1.37 8.55 13.00
N TRP A 9 1.34 7.88 14.15
CA TRP A 9 0.50 6.70 14.39
C TRP A 9 -1.00 7.01 14.33
N GLY A 10 -1.44 8.19 14.79
CA GLY A 10 -2.84 8.60 14.70
C GLY A 10 -3.30 8.75 13.26
N TRP A 11 -2.50 9.42 12.43
CA TRP A 11 -2.78 9.54 11.00
C TRP A 11 -2.72 8.20 10.27
N LEU A 12 -1.77 7.31 10.63
CA LEU A 12 -1.73 5.94 10.11
C LEU A 12 -3.03 5.20 10.42
N LEU A 13 -3.49 5.21 11.68
CA LEU A 13 -4.72 4.55 12.08
C LEU A 13 -5.94 5.08 11.33
N VAL A 14 -6.05 6.41 11.19
CA VAL A 14 -7.14 7.03 10.43
C VAL A 14 -7.10 6.60 8.97
N GLY A 15 -5.92 6.65 8.32
CA GLY A 15 -5.77 6.23 6.93
C GLY A 15 -6.09 4.76 6.71
N LEU A 16 -5.58 3.89 7.58
CA LEU A 16 -5.84 2.44 7.53
C LEU A 16 -7.31 2.12 7.77
N PHE A 17 -7.96 2.83 8.70
CA PHE A 17 -9.39 2.68 8.97
C PHE A 17 -10.23 3.07 7.74
N VAL A 18 -9.97 4.24 7.17
CA VAL A 18 -10.67 4.72 5.97
C VAL A 18 -10.50 3.73 4.83
N VAL A 19 -9.26 3.28 4.57
CA VAL A 19 -8.99 2.28 3.55
C VAL A 19 -9.71 0.97 3.82
N ALA A 20 -9.68 0.47 5.05
CA ALA A 20 -10.37 -0.77 5.39
C ALA A 20 -11.87 -0.65 5.15
N THR A 21 -12.50 0.46 5.54
CA THR A 21 -13.92 0.72 5.27
C THR A 21 -14.20 0.74 3.76
N VAL A 22 -13.42 1.51 3.00
CA VAL A 22 -13.60 1.63 1.54
C VAL A 22 -13.38 0.29 0.84
N ALA A 23 -12.34 -0.46 1.20
CA ALA A 23 -12.04 -1.77 0.64
C ALA A 23 -13.18 -2.76 0.94
N ASN A 24 -13.69 -2.80 2.16
CA ASN A 24 -14.84 -3.66 2.50
C ASN A 24 -16.11 -3.26 1.73
N MET A 25 -16.38 -1.96 1.58
CA MET A 25 -17.49 -1.49 0.75
C MET A 25 -17.33 -1.91 -0.71
N LEU A 26 -16.13 -1.79 -1.28
CA LEU A 26 -15.84 -2.23 -2.65
C LEU A 26 -15.96 -3.75 -2.80
N ASN A 27 -15.45 -4.51 -1.83
CA ASN A 27 -15.55 -5.97 -1.81
C ASN A 27 -17.02 -6.40 -1.83
N TYR A 28 -17.84 -5.79 -0.97
CA TYR A 28 -19.26 -6.11 -0.87
C TYR A 28 -20.08 -5.63 -2.08
N ALA A 29 -19.85 -4.40 -2.54
CA ALA A 29 -20.67 -3.77 -3.58
C ALA A 29 -20.25 -4.15 -5.02
N VAL A 30 -18.99 -4.57 -5.22
CA VAL A 30 -18.41 -4.81 -6.54
C VAL A 30 -17.92 -6.24 -6.69
N LEU A 31 -17.01 -6.70 -5.83
CA LEU A 31 -16.33 -7.99 -6.04
C LEU A 31 -17.21 -9.20 -5.70
N GLY A 32 -18.02 -9.12 -4.64
CA GLY A 32 -19.02 -10.15 -4.31
C GLY A 32 -20.02 -10.36 -5.44
N PRO A 33 -20.70 -9.32 -5.94
CA PRO A 33 -21.59 -9.42 -7.10
C PRO A 33 -20.91 -9.89 -8.40
N ALA A 34 -19.60 -9.63 -8.55
CA ALA A 34 -18.81 -10.12 -9.68
C ALA A 34 -18.43 -11.61 -9.57
N GLY A 35 -18.76 -12.29 -8.47
CA GLY A 35 -18.52 -13.71 -8.27
C GLY A 35 -17.08 -14.06 -7.85
N LEU A 36 -16.30 -13.08 -7.37
CA LEU A 36 -14.99 -13.39 -6.79
C LEU A 36 -15.13 -14.07 -5.43
N HIS A 37 -14.26 -15.05 -5.19
CA HIS A 37 -14.15 -15.71 -3.89
C HIS A 37 -13.63 -14.74 -2.83
N GLU A 38 -14.11 -14.91 -1.59
CA GLU A 38 -13.76 -14.07 -0.44
C GLU A 38 -12.26 -14.03 -0.15
N GLU A 39 -11.52 -15.08 -0.52
CA GLU A 39 -10.06 -15.15 -0.39
C GLU A 39 -9.34 -14.02 -1.14
N TYR A 40 -9.92 -13.49 -2.22
CA TYR A 40 -9.35 -12.39 -2.98
C TYR A 40 -9.69 -11.01 -2.40
N PHE A 41 -10.61 -10.93 -1.43
CA PHE A 41 -11.01 -9.66 -0.82
C PHE A 41 -9.89 -9.05 0.02
N VAL A 42 -8.94 -9.86 0.47
CA VAL A 42 -7.74 -9.38 1.17
C VAL A 42 -6.85 -8.53 0.25
N ILE A 43 -6.85 -8.80 -1.06
CA ILE A 43 -6.00 -8.10 -2.03
C ILE A 43 -6.36 -6.62 -2.13
N THR A 44 -7.65 -6.27 -2.12
CA THR A 44 -8.09 -4.87 -2.16
C THR A 44 -7.70 -4.13 -0.88
N VAL A 45 -7.76 -4.80 0.26
CA VAL A 45 -7.32 -4.25 1.55
C VAL A 45 -5.82 -3.98 1.51
N ILE A 46 -5.00 -4.97 1.12
CA ILE A 46 -3.54 -4.83 1.01
C ILE A 46 -3.18 -3.69 0.04
N THR A 47 -3.84 -3.68 -1.13
CA THR A 47 -3.62 -2.70 -2.18
C THR A 47 -3.90 -1.28 -1.69
N GLY A 48 -4.97 -1.09 -0.92
CA GLY A 48 -5.28 0.21 -0.34
C GLY A 48 -4.36 0.62 0.82
N MET A 49 -3.89 -0.35 1.62
CA MET A 49 -3.05 -0.05 2.79
C MET A 49 -1.62 0.36 2.41
N ALA A 50 -1.09 -0.17 1.32
CA ALA A 50 0.26 0.15 0.86
C ALA A 50 0.49 1.67 0.62
N PRO A 51 -0.39 2.39 -0.13
CA PRO A 51 -0.32 3.84 -0.22
C PRO A 51 -0.32 4.54 1.14
N VAL A 52 -1.21 4.15 2.06
CA VAL A 52 -1.31 4.79 3.38
C VAL A 52 0.02 4.70 4.13
N LEU A 53 0.62 3.51 4.16
CA LEU A 53 1.89 3.27 4.84
C LEU A 53 3.04 4.07 4.21
N ILE A 54 3.13 4.08 2.88
CA ILE A 54 4.20 4.76 2.14
C ILE A 54 4.04 6.29 2.27
N TYR A 55 2.89 6.83 1.91
CA TYR A 55 2.69 8.28 1.82
C TYR A 55 2.63 8.95 3.19
N ILE A 56 2.09 8.30 4.23
CA ILE A 56 2.17 8.87 5.59
C ILE A 56 3.63 8.83 6.09
N GLY A 57 4.40 7.80 5.73
CA GLY A 57 5.83 7.77 5.99
C GLY A 57 6.57 8.96 5.36
N VAL A 58 6.37 9.18 4.05
CA VAL A 58 6.97 10.30 3.30
C VAL A 58 6.48 11.66 3.80
N TRP A 59 5.20 11.78 4.18
CA TRP A 59 4.64 13.02 4.73
C TRP A 59 5.30 13.40 6.05
N TYR A 60 5.48 12.45 6.96
CA TYR A 60 5.96 12.72 8.31
C TYR A 60 7.48 12.89 8.40
N ASP A 61 8.21 12.35 7.43
CA ASP A 61 9.66 12.48 7.32
C ASP A 61 10.04 13.84 6.73
N ASP A 62 10.73 14.67 7.51
CA ASP A 62 11.07 16.04 7.14
C ASP A 62 12.09 16.08 5.99
N ASP A 63 13.00 15.11 5.91
CA ASP A 63 13.98 15.01 4.81
C ASP A 63 13.28 14.67 3.48
N ARG A 64 12.12 14.01 3.53
CA ARG A 64 11.36 13.56 2.35
C ARG A 64 10.18 14.46 1.99
N GLN A 65 9.97 15.57 2.71
CA GLN A 65 8.86 16.49 2.44
C GLN A 65 8.88 17.09 1.04
N HIS A 66 10.06 17.31 0.48
CA HIS A 66 10.24 17.82 -0.88
C HIS A 66 9.56 16.94 -1.95
N TYR A 67 9.22 15.68 -1.62
CA TYR A 67 8.37 14.85 -2.47
C TYR A 67 7.08 15.57 -2.89
N TRP A 68 6.44 16.29 -1.97
CA TRP A 68 5.15 16.92 -2.18
C TRP A 68 5.20 18.19 -3.05
N GLU A 69 6.41 18.67 -3.38
CA GLU A 69 6.61 19.80 -4.31
C GLU A 69 6.52 19.36 -5.78
N HIS A 70 6.50 18.06 -6.05
CA HIS A 70 6.34 17.54 -7.40
C HIS A 70 4.96 17.84 -7.99
N ARG A 71 4.91 17.91 -9.33
CA ARG A 71 3.65 18.05 -10.08
C ARG A 71 2.71 16.89 -9.77
N SER A 72 1.41 17.19 -9.68
CA SER A 72 0.35 16.21 -9.38
C SER A 72 0.32 15.02 -10.35
N GLU A 73 0.73 15.22 -11.60
CA GLU A 73 0.87 14.15 -12.60
C GLU A 73 1.89 13.08 -12.16
N ARG A 74 3.01 13.50 -11.58
CA ARG A 74 4.04 12.58 -11.07
C ARG A 74 3.51 11.81 -9.88
N ILE A 75 2.92 12.50 -8.91
CA ILE A 75 2.34 11.91 -7.69
C ILE A 75 1.25 10.89 -8.07
N PHE A 76 0.36 11.24 -9.00
CA PHE A 76 -0.66 10.31 -9.49
C PHE A 76 -0.03 9.06 -10.13
N GLY A 77 1.00 9.24 -10.97
CA GLY A 77 1.76 8.12 -11.53
C GLY A 77 2.35 7.22 -10.45
N ASP A 78 2.94 7.79 -9.40
CA ASP A 78 3.50 7.03 -8.28
C ASP A 78 2.44 6.24 -7.52
N VAL A 79 1.27 6.85 -7.27
CA VAL A 79 0.13 6.17 -6.64
C VAL A 79 -0.30 4.96 -7.48
N VAL A 80 -0.40 5.13 -8.80
CA VAL A 80 -0.74 4.00 -9.69
C VAL A 80 0.31 2.90 -9.61
N PHE A 81 1.60 3.22 -9.61
CA PHE A 81 2.67 2.23 -9.47
C PHE A 81 2.63 1.50 -8.13
N VAL A 82 2.36 2.21 -7.04
CA VAL A 82 2.17 1.65 -5.70
C VAL A 82 0.99 0.67 -5.69
N LEU A 83 -0.17 1.09 -6.22
CA LEU A 83 -1.37 0.24 -6.28
C LEU A 83 -1.14 -1.02 -7.13
N VAL A 84 -0.52 -0.87 -8.30
CA VAL A 84 -0.20 -2.00 -9.19
C VAL A 84 0.82 -2.93 -8.54
N GLY A 85 1.86 -2.39 -7.91
CA GLY A 85 2.86 -3.19 -7.20
C GLY A 85 2.26 -3.97 -6.04
N ALA A 86 1.38 -3.33 -5.27
CA ALA A 86 0.70 -3.98 -4.16
C ALA A 86 -0.22 -5.11 -4.65
N ALA A 87 -1.07 -4.82 -5.64
CA ALA A 87 -1.98 -5.81 -6.21
C ALA A 87 -1.25 -6.99 -6.85
N LEU A 88 -0.20 -6.75 -7.65
CA LEU A 88 0.60 -7.81 -8.27
C LEU A 88 1.35 -8.62 -7.22
N GLY A 89 2.04 -7.96 -6.29
CA GLY A 89 2.86 -8.63 -5.28
C GLY A 89 2.03 -9.50 -4.35
N SER A 90 0.87 -9.01 -3.91
CA SER A 90 -0.05 -9.80 -3.09
C SER A 90 -0.68 -10.94 -3.88
N SER A 91 -1.06 -10.72 -5.14
CA SER A 91 -1.68 -11.78 -5.97
C SER A 91 -0.70 -12.92 -6.25
N ILE A 92 0.54 -12.62 -6.61
CA ILE A 92 1.58 -13.63 -6.87
C ILE A 92 1.84 -14.45 -5.61
N ALA A 93 2.02 -13.78 -4.47
CA ALA A 93 2.25 -14.47 -3.20
C ALA A 93 1.06 -15.34 -2.80
N LEU A 94 -0.17 -14.83 -2.93
CA LEU A 94 -1.37 -15.56 -2.56
C LEU A 94 -1.52 -16.82 -3.42
N VAL A 95 -1.33 -16.73 -4.75
CA VAL A 95 -1.35 -17.90 -5.65
C VAL A 95 -0.27 -18.93 -5.27
N MET A 96 0.96 -18.48 -5.04
CA MET A 96 2.05 -19.39 -4.64
C MET A 96 1.76 -20.08 -3.31
N LEU A 97 1.17 -19.37 -2.35
CA LEU A 97 0.88 -19.90 -1.02
C LEU A 97 -0.32 -20.85 -1.04
N THR A 98 -1.36 -20.55 -1.83
CA THR A 98 -2.49 -21.47 -2.02
C THR A 98 -2.03 -22.77 -2.68
N ASP A 99 -1.13 -22.72 -3.65
CA ASP A 99 -0.58 -23.91 -4.31
C ASP A 99 0.28 -24.77 -3.35
N LEU A 100 0.91 -24.15 -2.36
CA LEU A 100 1.66 -24.81 -1.29
C LEU A 100 0.78 -25.31 -0.14
N GLY A 101 -0.54 -25.11 -0.21
CA GLY A 101 -1.50 -25.52 0.82
C GLY A 101 -1.46 -24.63 2.08
N ALA A 102 -0.85 -23.45 2.01
CA ALA A 102 -0.89 -22.48 3.10
C ALA A 102 -2.24 -21.76 3.07
N THR A 103 -3.01 -21.86 4.15
CA THR A 103 -4.35 -21.27 4.24
C THR A 103 -4.50 -20.35 5.45
N GLY A 104 -5.34 -19.33 5.32
CA GLY A 104 -5.70 -18.42 6.40
C GLY A 104 -4.58 -17.42 6.72
N LEU A 105 -4.41 -17.13 8.01
CA LEU A 105 -3.64 -15.97 8.48
C LEU A 105 -2.20 -15.90 7.94
N ILE A 106 -1.52 -17.05 7.80
CA ILE A 106 -0.13 -17.08 7.30
C ILE A 106 -0.08 -16.64 5.84
N ALA A 107 -1.02 -17.10 5.02
CA ALA A 107 -1.09 -16.75 3.62
C ALA A 107 -1.39 -15.25 3.45
N ASP A 108 -2.33 -14.73 4.25
CA ASP A 108 -2.73 -13.33 4.24
C ASP A 108 -1.58 -12.40 4.64
N ILE A 109 -0.86 -12.73 5.71
CA ILE A 109 0.30 -11.94 6.18
C ILE A 109 1.39 -11.95 5.12
N ALA A 110 1.70 -13.10 4.53
CA ALA A 110 2.74 -13.20 3.52
C ALA A 110 2.35 -12.46 2.22
N ALA A 111 1.09 -12.54 1.80
CA ALA A 111 0.57 -11.76 0.68
C ALA A 111 0.62 -10.26 0.95
N MET A 112 0.29 -9.83 2.18
CA MET A 112 0.40 -8.43 2.60
C MET A 112 1.84 -7.93 2.55
N VAL A 113 2.79 -8.71 3.09
CA VAL A 113 4.21 -8.38 3.06
C VAL A 113 4.72 -8.31 1.62
N ALA A 114 4.39 -9.29 0.78
CA ALA A 114 4.84 -9.32 -0.61
C ALA A 114 4.29 -8.13 -1.43
N GLY A 115 2.99 -7.84 -1.28
CA GLY A 115 2.37 -6.68 -1.91
C GLY A 115 3.02 -5.37 -1.45
N PHE A 116 3.18 -5.20 -0.14
CA PHE A 116 3.82 -4.01 0.41
C PHE A 116 5.26 -3.84 -0.06
N VAL A 117 6.09 -4.90 0.00
CA VAL A 117 7.50 -4.86 -0.41
C VAL A 117 7.63 -4.52 -1.89
N LEU A 118 6.81 -5.13 -2.77
CA LEU A 118 6.87 -4.83 -4.19
C LEU A 118 6.42 -3.39 -4.48
N SER A 119 5.32 -2.96 -3.87
CA SER A 119 4.84 -1.57 -3.96
C SER A 119 5.90 -0.57 -3.50
N TRP A 120 6.52 -0.82 -2.34
CA TRP A 120 7.55 0.04 -1.78
C TRP A 120 8.80 0.05 -2.67
N GLY A 121 9.22 -1.11 -3.19
CA GLY A 121 10.34 -1.21 -4.12
C GLY A 121 10.10 -0.44 -5.42
N LEU A 122 8.88 -0.49 -5.99
CA LEU A 122 8.52 0.30 -7.16
C LEU A 122 8.52 1.81 -6.86
N PHE A 123 7.98 2.21 -5.71
CA PHE A 123 8.00 3.60 -5.27
C PHE A 123 9.44 4.11 -5.09
N TRP A 124 10.28 3.32 -4.42
CA TRP A 124 11.69 3.61 -4.20
C TRP A 124 12.46 3.72 -5.52
N TRP A 125 12.25 2.78 -6.45
CA TRP A 125 12.90 2.78 -7.76
C TRP A 125 12.53 4.01 -8.61
N ARG A 126 11.27 4.47 -8.49
CA ARG A 126 10.75 5.63 -9.22
C ARG A 126 11.13 6.97 -8.60
N ASN A 127 11.47 6.99 -7.30
CA ASN A 127 11.83 8.20 -6.56
C ASN A 127 13.19 8.06 -5.85
N PRO A 128 14.28 7.75 -6.59
CA PRO A 128 15.60 7.50 -6.01
C PRO A 128 16.19 8.72 -5.30
N GLU A 129 15.77 9.94 -5.65
CA GLU A 129 16.19 11.18 -4.99
C GLU A 129 15.77 11.24 -3.52
N LEU A 130 14.64 10.61 -3.14
CA LEU A 130 14.16 10.59 -1.76
C LEU A 130 15.05 9.75 -0.82
N TYR A 131 15.92 8.92 -1.39
CA TYR A 131 16.69 7.91 -0.66
C TYR A 131 18.20 8.00 -0.92
N ARG A 132 18.64 8.94 -1.76
CA ARG A 132 20.08 9.12 -2.09
C ARG A 132 20.87 9.79 -0.97
N ASP A 133 20.26 10.70 -0.20
CA ASP A 133 20.94 11.43 0.87
C ASP A 133 21.22 10.59 2.11
N GLU A 134 20.56 9.43 2.26
CA GLU A 134 20.83 8.45 3.33
C GLU A 134 22.10 7.62 3.06
N ALA A 135 22.56 7.50 1.81
CA ALA A 135 23.71 6.69 1.44
C ALA A 135 25.05 7.46 1.45
N GLY A 136 25.02 8.78 1.70
CA GLY A 136 26.17 9.68 1.66
C GLY A 136 26.58 10.30 3.01
N ARG A 137 26.00 9.85 4.12
CA ARG A 137 26.39 10.20 5.50
C ARG A 137 26.91 8.96 6.22
#